data_AF-A0A2E5XEG7-F1
#
_entry.id   AF-A0A2E5XEG7-F1
#
_cell.length_a   1.000
_cell.length_b   1.000
_cell.length_c   1.000
_cell.angle_alpha   90.00
_cell.angle_beta   90.00
_cell.angle_gamma   90.00
#
_symmetry.space_group_name_H-M   'P 1'
#
loop_
_entity.id
_entity.type
_entity.pdbx_description
1 polymer ?
#
loop_
_entity_poly.entity_id
_entity_poly.type
_entity_poly.pdbx_seq_one_letter_code
_entity_poly.pdbx_strand_id
1 'polypeptide(L)'
;MMVMVRLVPVLLATAALLEAESLELDGRLLQLTPAPTPAQVRPYPRCLATYLYEVGKVHHGSFEGRQILVAKWAVWERKSLPTLPTMVNTVERLTLQRFVDHPGLKTSRIVDGIGESELVLYYDPSSRPPPAVARALAPKASELESGVVVGESEGWLFLADELEHARQGRFWEKPWKESSCAGVDPLPALLDFQQRLQALGVELLIVPVPTKVSIYPDRLTDSLKPSEAPTEYLQILQHSGLRVLDLHPLFWDDREDPRHQSLYCAQDSHWTPRACQLAARAIYQTLTGADPPLPVNKFRKTSTRLIRGDLARMREDLSLGREHITLEEVSYPAGRNSHGYDHPASEIILLGDSSVAVFSDPLEGLHGPAAGLPDYLSCLRGQSMDIIASFGDGVHQARLNLYRERSRAGASYWENKSWVVWCFSMREFTRAEQWSSTIPVVTSTTD
;
A
#
# COMPACT_ATOMS: atom_id res chain seq x y z
N MET A 1 -24.66 -1.95 -33.18
CA MET A 1 -24.59 -0.70 -32.40
C MET A 1 -23.14 -0.26 -32.36
N MET A 2 -22.83 0.90 -32.91
CA MET A 2 -21.47 1.43 -32.97
C MET A 2 -21.11 1.98 -31.59
N VAL A 3 -20.19 1.34 -30.87
CA VAL A 3 -19.71 1.81 -29.56
C VAL A 3 -18.75 2.98 -29.82
N MET A 4 -19.18 4.21 -29.52
CA MET A 4 -18.27 5.37 -29.57
C MET A 4 -17.41 5.42 -28.31
N VAL A 5 -16.13 5.76 -28.49
CA VAL A 5 -15.22 6.09 -27.40
C VAL A 5 -15.33 7.58 -27.16
N ARG A 6 -15.79 7.99 -25.97
CA ARG A 6 -15.85 9.40 -25.61
C ARG A 6 -14.47 9.86 -25.14
N LEU A 7 -13.86 10.77 -25.91
CA LEU A 7 -12.69 11.55 -25.49
C LEU A 7 -13.18 12.66 -24.57
N VAL A 8 -12.69 12.70 -23.32
CA VAL A 8 -12.97 13.80 -22.39
C VAL A 8 -12.05 14.97 -22.75
N PRO A 9 -12.57 16.12 -23.26
CA PRO A 9 -11.71 17.24 -23.62
C PRO A 9 -11.01 17.81 -22.37
N VAL A 10 -9.71 18.03 -22.49
CA VAL A 10 -8.88 18.62 -21.43
C VAL A 10 -9.11 20.13 -21.43
N LEU A 11 -9.98 20.62 -20.55
CA LEU A 11 -9.89 21.99 -20.08
C LEU A 11 -8.83 22.02 -18.99
N LEU A 12 -7.68 22.63 -19.28
CA LEU A 12 -6.69 23.06 -18.30
C LEU A 12 -7.33 24.17 -17.45
N ALA A 13 -8.20 23.78 -16.52
CA ALA A 13 -8.49 24.59 -15.37
C ALA A 13 -7.33 24.38 -14.39
N THR A 14 -6.67 25.47 -13.99
CA THR A 14 -5.79 25.51 -12.83
C THR A 14 -6.50 24.83 -11.67
N ALA A 15 -6.08 23.60 -11.34
CA ALA A 15 -6.61 22.83 -10.23
C ALA A 15 -6.14 23.48 -8.93
N ALA A 16 -6.85 24.53 -8.51
CA ALA A 16 -6.98 24.77 -7.08
C ALA A 16 -7.61 23.51 -6.48
N LEU A 17 -7.02 23.00 -5.40
CA LEU A 17 -7.57 21.92 -4.58
C LEU A 17 -8.91 22.35 -3.97
N LEU A 18 -9.96 22.43 -4.78
CA LEU A 18 -11.33 22.48 -4.31
C LEU A 18 -11.77 21.04 -4.03
N GLU A 19 -12.40 20.84 -2.88
CA GLU A 19 -13.00 19.55 -2.52
C GLU A 19 -13.93 19.09 -3.65
N ALA A 20 -13.94 17.78 -3.93
CA ALA A 20 -14.88 17.23 -4.89
C ALA A 20 -16.30 17.39 -4.33
N GLU A 21 -16.99 18.46 -4.73
CA GLU A 21 -18.36 18.72 -4.29
C GLU A 21 -19.25 17.53 -4.65
N SER A 22 -19.81 16.89 -3.64
CA SER A 22 -20.81 15.85 -3.81
C SER A 22 -22.15 16.47 -4.16
N LEU A 23 -22.87 15.84 -5.08
CA LEU A 23 -24.21 16.23 -5.49
C LEU A 23 -25.16 15.10 -5.11
N GLU A 24 -26.13 15.37 -4.23
CA GLU A 24 -27.20 14.42 -3.93
C GLU A 24 -28.52 14.88 -4.53
N LEU A 25 -29.15 14.03 -5.33
CA LEU A 25 -30.42 14.35 -5.98
C LEU A 25 -31.29 13.12 -6.22
N ASP A 26 -32.58 13.33 -6.40
CA ASP A 26 -33.47 12.32 -6.97
C ASP A 26 -33.38 12.40 -8.50
N GLY A 27 -33.07 11.29 -9.16
CA GLY A 27 -32.95 11.22 -10.62
C GLY A 27 -33.94 10.22 -11.21
N ARG A 28 -34.72 10.64 -12.22
CA ARG A 28 -35.57 9.72 -12.99
C ARG A 28 -34.82 9.26 -14.24
N LEU A 29 -34.56 7.95 -14.35
CA LEU A 29 -33.80 7.40 -15.47
C LEU A 29 -34.55 7.60 -16.79
N LEU A 30 -33.93 8.30 -17.75
CA LEU A 30 -34.49 8.55 -19.09
C LEU A 30 -33.97 7.54 -20.12
N GLN A 31 -32.67 7.25 -20.06
CA GLN A 31 -32.01 6.36 -21.00
C GLN A 31 -30.82 5.68 -20.31
N LEU A 32 -30.53 4.45 -20.69
CA LEU A 32 -29.40 3.69 -20.16
C LEU A 32 -28.60 3.07 -21.30
N THR A 33 -27.29 3.00 -21.11
CA THR A 33 -26.42 2.17 -21.94
C THR A 33 -26.55 0.72 -21.48
N PRO A 34 -26.91 -0.24 -22.36
CA PRO A 34 -26.95 -1.65 -22.00
C PRO A 34 -25.62 -2.10 -21.40
N ALA A 35 -25.67 -2.73 -20.21
CA ALA A 35 -24.46 -3.13 -19.49
C ALA A 35 -23.61 -4.07 -20.38
N PRO A 36 -22.36 -3.70 -20.70
CA PRO A 36 -21.51 -4.55 -21.53
C PRO A 36 -21.15 -5.85 -20.80
N THR A 37 -20.96 -6.93 -21.56
CA THR A 37 -20.40 -8.17 -21.04
C THR A 37 -18.88 -8.07 -20.93
N PRO A 38 -18.22 -8.84 -20.05
CA PRO A 38 -16.76 -8.87 -19.94
C PRO A 38 -16.05 -9.22 -21.25
N ALA A 39 -16.70 -10.00 -22.12
CA ALA A 39 -16.16 -10.35 -23.43
C ALA A 39 -16.15 -9.15 -24.39
N GLN A 40 -17.17 -8.28 -24.32
CA GLN A 40 -17.31 -7.11 -25.20
C GLN A 40 -16.32 -5.99 -24.87
N VAL A 41 -15.83 -5.93 -23.62
CA VAL A 41 -14.92 -4.86 -23.16
C VAL A 41 -13.48 -5.33 -22.99
N ARG A 42 -13.10 -6.47 -23.56
CA ARG A 42 -11.69 -6.88 -23.57
C ARG A 42 -10.81 -5.82 -24.26
N PRO A 43 -9.58 -5.58 -23.78
CA PRO A 43 -8.89 -6.28 -22.69
C PRO A 43 -9.20 -5.72 -21.28
N TYR A 44 -10.10 -4.75 -21.16
CA TYR A 44 -10.34 -4.03 -19.91
C TYR A 44 -11.02 -4.94 -18.87
N PRO A 45 -10.41 -5.14 -17.68
CA PRO A 45 -11.02 -5.94 -16.62
C PRO A 45 -12.19 -5.21 -15.95
N ARG A 46 -12.31 -3.90 -16.18
CA ARG A 46 -13.31 -3.02 -15.57
C ARG A 46 -13.84 -2.05 -16.61
N CYS A 47 -15.13 -1.71 -16.51
CA CYS A 47 -15.78 -0.81 -17.47
C CYS A 47 -16.94 -0.05 -16.81
N LEU A 48 -17.07 1.23 -17.15
CA LEU A 48 -18.20 2.08 -16.83
C LEU A 48 -19.22 2.08 -17.99
N ALA A 49 -20.49 2.31 -17.67
CA ALA A 49 -21.55 2.57 -18.63
C ALA A 49 -22.28 3.87 -18.28
N THR A 50 -22.76 4.60 -19.29
CA THR A 50 -23.45 5.89 -19.10
C THR A 50 -24.97 5.73 -18.98
N TYR A 51 -25.56 6.58 -18.14
CA TYR A 51 -26.98 6.66 -17.83
C TYR A 51 -27.42 8.12 -17.87
N LEU A 52 -28.54 8.41 -18.52
CA LEU A 52 -29.13 9.74 -18.59
C LEU A 52 -30.29 9.82 -17.62
N TYR A 53 -30.27 10.78 -16.70
CA TYR A 53 -31.34 11.03 -15.74
C TYR A 53 -31.95 12.40 -15.98
N GLU A 54 -33.27 12.51 -15.76
CA GLU A 54 -33.93 13.78 -15.48
C GLU A 54 -33.69 14.14 -14.02
N VAL A 55 -33.27 15.38 -13.78
CA VAL A 55 -32.98 15.88 -12.44
C VAL A 55 -34.28 16.26 -11.73
N GLY A 56 -34.54 15.60 -10.62
CA GLY A 56 -35.60 15.92 -9.68
C GLY A 56 -35.11 16.82 -8.55
N LYS A 57 -35.48 16.48 -7.32
CA LYS A 57 -35.11 17.26 -6.14
C LYS A 57 -33.62 17.13 -5.85
N VAL A 58 -32.91 18.25 -5.74
CA VAL A 58 -31.54 18.31 -5.22
C VAL A 58 -31.60 18.43 -3.70
N HIS A 59 -30.89 17.54 -3.00
CA HIS A 59 -30.84 17.47 -1.54
C HIS A 59 -29.52 18.00 -0.98
N HIS A 60 -28.42 17.88 -1.73
CA HIS A 60 -27.11 18.41 -1.37
C HIS A 60 -26.37 18.87 -2.62
N GLY A 61 -25.59 19.95 -2.52
CA GLY A 61 -24.91 20.59 -3.65
C GLY A 61 -25.83 21.51 -4.46
N SER A 62 -25.32 21.98 -5.60
CA SER A 62 -26.08 22.79 -6.55
C SER A 62 -25.95 22.19 -7.96
N PHE A 63 -27.04 22.22 -8.72
CA PHE A 63 -27.04 21.74 -10.10
C PHE A 63 -27.98 22.58 -10.95
N GLU A 64 -27.45 23.12 -12.05
CA GLU A 64 -28.21 23.88 -13.03
C GLU A 64 -28.38 23.04 -14.30
N GLY A 65 -29.56 22.44 -14.46
CA GLY A 65 -29.87 21.63 -15.62
C GLY A 65 -31.10 20.76 -15.39
N ARG A 66 -31.73 20.31 -16.48
CA ARG A 66 -32.85 19.35 -16.41
C ARG A 66 -32.42 17.90 -16.54
N GLN A 67 -31.25 17.67 -17.11
CA GLN A 67 -30.71 16.34 -17.39
C GLN A 67 -29.28 16.26 -16.90
N ILE A 68 -28.91 15.07 -16.43
CA ILE A 68 -27.58 14.77 -15.94
C ILE A 68 -27.12 13.42 -16.49
N LEU A 69 -25.87 13.38 -16.94
CA LEU A 69 -25.24 12.19 -17.49
C LEU A 69 -24.33 11.57 -16.44
N VAL A 70 -24.56 10.30 -16.13
CA VAL A 70 -23.92 9.59 -15.01
C VAL A 70 -23.21 8.34 -15.51
N ALA A 71 -21.93 8.20 -15.17
CA ALA A 71 -21.15 6.98 -15.35
C ALA A 71 -21.28 6.09 -14.11
N LYS A 72 -21.63 4.82 -14.32
CA LYS A 72 -21.70 3.78 -13.28
C LYS A 72 -20.87 2.57 -13.67
N TRP A 73 -20.26 1.87 -12.71
CA TRP A 73 -19.53 0.63 -12.98
C TRP A 73 -20.47 -0.45 -13.47
N ALA A 74 -20.13 -1.08 -14.59
CA ALA A 74 -20.92 -2.14 -15.22
C ALA A 74 -20.19 -3.47 -15.30
N VAL A 75 -18.86 -3.44 -15.46
CA VAL A 75 -17.99 -4.61 -15.36
C VAL A 75 -16.93 -4.32 -14.30
N TRP A 76 -16.73 -5.26 -13.38
CA TRP A 76 -15.72 -5.21 -12.33
C TRP A 76 -14.99 -6.55 -12.23
N GLU A 77 -13.66 -6.53 -12.32
CA GLU A 77 -12.82 -7.73 -12.32
C GLU A 77 -13.34 -8.86 -13.23
N ARG A 78 -13.65 -8.49 -14.48
CA ARG A 78 -14.19 -9.38 -15.52
C ARG A 78 -15.55 -10.04 -15.16
N LYS A 79 -16.31 -9.45 -14.24
CA LYS A 79 -17.69 -9.84 -13.90
C LYS A 79 -18.65 -8.69 -14.14
N SER A 80 -19.83 -8.99 -14.68
CA SER A 80 -20.92 -8.00 -14.79
C SER A 80 -21.51 -7.68 -13.42
N LEU A 81 -21.85 -6.42 -13.19
CA LEU A 81 -22.50 -5.97 -11.96
C LEU A 81 -24.03 -6.00 -12.09
N PRO A 82 -24.74 -6.72 -11.19
CA PRO A 82 -26.20 -6.88 -11.29
C PRO A 82 -26.98 -5.68 -10.73
N THR A 83 -26.34 -4.77 -10.00
CA THR A 83 -26.98 -3.69 -9.23
C THR A 83 -27.29 -2.45 -10.05
N LEU A 84 -27.15 -2.50 -11.37
CA LEU A 84 -27.41 -1.36 -12.24
C LEU A 84 -28.89 -1.27 -12.60
N PRO A 85 -29.46 -0.06 -12.70
CA PRO A 85 -30.83 0.10 -13.12
C PRO A 85 -31.01 -0.36 -14.56
N THR A 86 -32.06 -1.14 -14.79
CA THR A 86 -32.36 -1.73 -16.11
C THR A 86 -33.68 -1.24 -16.71
N MET A 87 -34.45 -0.44 -15.96
CA MET A 87 -35.79 0.00 -16.35
C MET A 87 -35.86 1.52 -16.42
N VAL A 88 -36.18 2.05 -17.60
CA VAL A 88 -36.43 3.48 -17.79
C VAL A 88 -37.63 3.93 -16.95
N ASN A 89 -37.61 5.18 -16.49
CA ASN A 89 -38.54 5.82 -15.55
C ASN A 89 -38.40 5.40 -14.09
N THR A 90 -37.42 4.57 -13.71
CA THR A 90 -37.09 4.39 -12.29
C THR A 90 -36.56 5.68 -11.70
N VAL A 91 -37.01 6.00 -10.48
CA VAL A 91 -36.50 7.13 -9.70
C VAL A 91 -35.55 6.58 -8.65
N GLU A 92 -34.33 7.12 -8.61
CA GLU A 92 -33.29 6.72 -7.67
C GLU A 92 -32.73 7.93 -6.93
N ARG A 93 -32.34 7.72 -5.66
CA ARG A 93 -31.51 8.67 -4.92
C ARG A 93 -30.06 8.48 -5.39
N LEU A 94 -29.48 9.52 -5.99
CA LEU A 94 -28.13 9.49 -6.53
C LEU A 94 -27.19 10.32 -5.66
N THR A 95 -26.00 9.79 -5.41
CA THR A 95 -24.87 10.52 -4.84
C THR A 95 -23.79 10.59 -5.91
N LEU A 96 -23.53 11.79 -6.42
CA LEU A 96 -22.74 12.01 -7.62
C LEU A 96 -21.53 12.90 -7.33
N GLN A 97 -20.47 12.68 -8.09
CA GLN A 97 -19.27 13.52 -8.11
C GLN A 97 -18.91 13.83 -9.55
N ARG A 98 -18.30 14.99 -9.85
CA ARG A 98 -17.92 15.30 -11.23
C ARG A 98 -16.84 14.32 -11.67
N PHE A 99 -16.99 13.72 -12.85
CA PHE A 99 -16.05 12.71 -13.34
C PHE A 99 -14.60 13.23 -13.43
N VAL A 100 -14.44 14.51 -13.78
CA VAL A 100 -13.13 15.16 -13.93
C VAL A 100 -12.35 15.30 -12.62
N ASP A 101 -13.03 15.29 -11.47
CA ASP A 101 -12.42 15.36 -10.14
C ASP A 101 -11.83 14.01 -9.71
N HIS A 102 -12.02 12.96 -10.52
CA HIS A 102 -11.47 11.62 -10.29
C HIS A 102 -10.38 11.28 -11.32
N PRO A 103 -9.14 11.75 -11.13
CA PRO A 103 -8.04 11.47 -12.06
C PRO A 103 -7.81 9.96 -12.25
N GLY A 104 -8.05 9.14 -11.23
CA GLY A 104 -7.98 7.68 -11.30
C GLY A 104 -8.99 7.02 -12.26
N LEU A 105 -10.07 7.72 -12.64
CA LEU A 105 -11.05 7.21 -13.60
C LEU A 105 -10.72 7.56 -15.05
N LYS A 106 -9.75 8.46 -15.31
CA LYS A 106 -9.42 8.93 -16.68
C LYS A 106 -8.99 7.83 -17.63
N THR A 107 -8.38 6.76 -17.12
CA THR A 107 -7.94 5.59 -17.90
C THR A 107 -9.01 4.50 -18.00
N SER A 108 -10.16 4.68 -17.34
CA SER A 108 -11.24 3.69 -17.33
C SER A 108 -11.94 3.64 -18.68
N ARG A 109 -12.28 2.43 -19.13
CA ARG A 109 -13.13 2.24 -20.31
C ARG A 109 -14.55 2.69 -19.96
N ILE A 110 -15.10 3.60 -20.75
CA ILE A 110 -16.51 4.01 -20.70
C ILE A 110 -17.19 3.53 -21.97
N VAL A 111 -18.26 2.75 -21.83
CA VAL A 111 -19.17 2.42 -22.92
C VAL A 111 -20.30 3.43 -22.86
N ASP A 112 -20.43 4.22 -23.93
CA ASP A 112 -21.43 5.27 -24.03
C ASP A 112 -22.40 4.96 -25.17
N GLY A 113 -23.64 4.63 -24.80
CA GLY A 113 -24.77 4.45 -25.71
C GLY A 113 -25.80 5.58 -25.63
N ILE A 114 -25.51 6.63 -24.85
CA ILE A 114 -26.38 7.80 -24.68
C ILE A 114 -26.06 8.84 -25.76
N GLY A 115 -24.78 9.17 -25.94
CA GLY A 115 -24.31 10.07 -26.99
C GLY A 115 -24.51 11.57 -26.71
N GLU A 116 -24.88 11.96 -25.49
CA GLU A 116 -25.05 13.35 -25.06
C GLU A 116 -23.69 14.00 -24.75
N SER A 117 -23.00 14.50 -25.78
CA SER A 117 -21.63 15.04 -25.67
C SER A 117 -21.53 16.34 -24.88
N GLU A 118 -22.59 17.16 -24.89
CA GLU A 118 -22.61 18.50 -24.27
C GLU A 118 -22.83 18.45 -22.75
N LEU A 119 -23.35 17.34 -22.22
CA LEU A 119 -23.57 17.18 -20.79
C LEU A 119 -22.26 16.84 -20.08
N VAL A 120 -22.00 17.56 -18.99
CA VAL A 120 -20.92 17.24 -18.04
C VAL A 120 -21.14 15.83 -17.49
N LEU A 121 -20.10 15.02 -17.52
CA LEU A 121 -20.15 13.66 -17.01
C LEU A 121 -19.98 13.66 -15.48
N TYR A 122 -20.93 13.05 -14.80
CA TYR A 122 -20.86 12.73 -13.38
C TYR A 122 -20.55 11.25 -13.19
N TYR A 123 -19.97 10.91 -12.05
CA TYR A 123 -19.68 9.56 -11.61
C TYR A 123 -20.55 9.25 -10.39
N ASP A 124 -21.10 8.04 -10.32
CA ASP A 124 -21.79 7.52 -9.14
C ASP A 124 -20.85 6.57 -8.37
N PRO A 125 -20.23 7.02 -7.25
CA PRO A 125 -19.33 6.20 -6.46
C PRO A 125 -20.00 4.97 -5.84
N SER A 126 -21.32 5.00 -5.62
CA SER A 126 -22.07 3.89 -5.02
C SER A 126 -22.17 2.68 -5.96
N SER A 127 -22.00 2.89 -7.27
CA SER A 127 -21.96 1.81 -8.26
C SER A 127 -20.73 0.91 -8.13
N ARG A 128 -19.69 1.36 -7.43
CA ARG A 128 -18.46 0.59 -7.21
C ARG A 128 -18.72 -0.53 -6.19
N PRO A 129 -18.45 -1.80 -6.51
CA PRO A 129 -18.56 -2.87 -5.54
C PRO A 129 -17.63 -2.63 -4.34
N PRO A 130 -18.06 -2.95 -3.11
CA PRO A 130 -17.17 -2.87 -1.96
C PRO A 130 -15.96 -3.80 -2.17
N PRO A 131 -14.78 -3.47 -1.61
CA PRO A 131 -13.62 -4.35 -1.65
C PRO A 131 -13.95 -5.74 -1.09
N ALA A 132 -13.33 -6.78 -1.63
CA ALA A 132 -13.59 -8.15 -1.18
C ALA A 132 -13.27 -8.31 0.31
N VAL A 133 -12.14 -7.75 0.74
CA VAL A 133 -11.73 -7.69 2.15
C VAL A 133 -12.80 -6.98 3.00
N ALA A 134 -13.38 -5.88 2.53
CA ALA A 134 -14.45 -5.19 3.26
C ALA A 134 -15.67 -6.08 3.53
N ARG A 135 -16.05 -6.92 2.56
CA ARG A 135 -17.14 -7.90 2.77
C ARG A 135 -16.74 -9.02 3.73
N ALA A 136 -15.52 -9.53 3.62
CA ALA A 136 -14.99 -10.56 4.51
C ALA A 136 -14.87 -10.09 5.97
N LEU A 137 -14.63 -8.80 6.18
CA LEU A 137 -14.49 -8.20 7.51
C LEU A 137 -15.81 -7.80 8.16
N ALA A 138 -16.90 -7.66 7.40
CA ALA A 138 -18.21 -7.29 7.95
C ALA A 138 -18.66 -8.16 9.15
N PRO A 139 -18.56 -9.51 9.13
CA PRO A 139 -18.90 -10.34 10.29
C PRO A 139 -17.86 -10.30 11.44
N LYS A 140 -16.70 -9.65 11.23
CA LYS A 140 -15.55 -9.60 12.15
C LYS A 140 -15.35 -8.21 12.78
N ALA A 141 -16.37 -7.34 12.75
CA ALA A 141 -16.27 -5.96 13.22
C ALA A 141 -15.78 -5.83 14.68
N SER A 142 -16.28 -6.68 15.58
CA SER A 142 -15.84 -6.67 16.99
C SER A 142 -14.37 -7.10 17.16
N GLU A 143 -13.86 -7.97 16.28
CA GLU A 143 -12.44 -8.36 16.31
C GLU A 143 -11.55 -7.24 15.75
N LEU A 144 -12.02 -6.49 14.75
CA LEU A 144 -11.32 -5.31 14.25
C LEU A 144 -11.17 -4.25 15.35
N GLU A 145 -12.22 -4.01 16.13
CA GLU A 145 -12.21 -3.08 17.26
C GLU A 145 -11.23 -3.50 18.38
N SER A 146 -10.96 -4.80 18.53
CA SER A 146 -10.00 -5.30 19.53
C SER A 146 -8.53 -5.25 19.06
N GLY A 147 -8.28 -4.85 17.81
CA GLY A 147 -6.94 -4.70 17.25
C GLY A 147 -6.38 -5.96 16.58
N VAL A 148 -6.99 -7.14 16.79
CA VAL A 148 -6.53 -8.41 16.20
C VAL A 148 -7.70 -9.25 15.72
N VAL A 149 -7.63 -9.63 14.45
CA VAL A 149 -8.61 -10.49 13.79
C VAL A 149 -8.06 -11.89 13.60
N VAL A 150 -8.83 -12.90 14.03
CA VAL A 150 -8.51 -14.31 13.85
C VAL A 150 -8.86 -14.73 12.41
N GLY A 151 -7.91 -15.36 11.72
CA GLY A 151 -8.13 -15.95 10.40
C GLY A 151 -8.86 -17.30 10.48
N GLU A 152 -9.38 -17.77 9.34
CA GLU A 152 -9.99 -19.11 9.24
C GLU A 152 -8.93 -20.23 9.24
N SER A 153 -7.70 -19.93 8.82
CA SER A 153 -6.58 -20.88 8.97
C SER A 153 -6.09 -20.93 10.42
N GLU A 154 -5.89 -22.13 10.94
CA GLU A 154 -5.47 -22.35 12.33
C GLU A 154 -4.21 -21.56 12.71
N GLY A 155 -4.30 -20.81 13.81
CA GLY A 155 -3.19 -20.02 14.36
C GLY A 155 -2.89 -18.71 13.61
N TRP A 156 -3.57 -18.40 12.51
CA TRP A 156 -3.37 -17.15 11.78
C TRP A 156 -4.12 -15.99 12.44
N LEU A 157 -3.38 -14.93 12.74
CA LEU A 157 -3.87 -13.66 13.26
C LEU A 157 -3.51 -12.52 12.31
N PHE A 158 -4.35 -11.49 12.25
CA PHE A 158 -4.16 -10.32 11.41
C PHE A 158 -4.29 -9.04 12.23
N LEU A 159 -3.39 -8.09 11.99
CA LEU A 159 -3.44 -6.77 12.62
C LEU A 159 -4.62 -5.97 12.06
N ALA A 160 -5.47 -5.41 12.93
CA ALA A 160 -6.65 -4.66 12.50
C ALA A 160 -6.31 -3.47 11.60
N ASP A 161 -5.25 -2.70 11.89
CA ASP A 161 -4.86 -1.56 11.05
C ASP A 161 -4.48 -1.97 9.62
N GLU A 162 -3.87 -3.13 9.47
CA GLU A 162 -3.55 -3.67 8.15
C GLU A 162 -4.81 -4.06 7.37
N LEU A 163 -5.78 -4.63 8.08
CA LEU A 163 -7.08 -4.99 7.51
C LEU A 163 -7.91 -3.74 7.17
N GLU A 164 -7.82 -2.67 7.98
CA GLU A 164 -8.42 -1.38 7.68
C GLU A 164 -7.81 -0.74 6.44
N HIS A 165 -6.49 -0.81 6.25
CA HIS A 165 -5.85 -0.42 4.99
C HIS A 165 -6.42 -1.21 3.80
N ALA A 166 -6.46 -2.54 3.90
CA ALA A 166 -6.97 -3.40 2.85
C ALA A 166 -8.48 -3.17 2.57
N ARG A 167 -9.26 -2.82 3.59
CA ARG A 167 -10.69 -2.52 3.50
C ARG A 167 -10.98 -1.28 2.65
N GLN A 168 -10.03 -0.34 2.54
CA GLN A 168 -10.17 0.82 1.65
C GLN A 168 -10.13 0.44 0.16
N GLY A 169 -9.56 -0.73 -0.18
CA GLY A 169 -9.40 -1.19 -1.56
C GLY A 169 -8.55 -0.22 -2.39
N ARG A 170 -9.02 0.12 -3.60
CA ARG A 170 -8.36 1.11 -4.47
C ARG A 170 -8.58 2.53 -3.96
N PHE A 171 -7.92 2.88 -2.86
CA PHE A 171 -8.07 4.16 -2.16
C PHE A 171 -7.52 5.34 -2.97
N TRP A 172 -6.50 5.11 -3.80
CA TRP A 172 -5.89 6.12 -4.70
C TRP A 172 -6.79 6.56 -5.86
N GLU A 173 -7.94 5.91 -6.07
CA GLU A 173 -8.96 6.40 -7.02
C GLU A 173 -9.84 7.51 -6.41
N LYS A 174 -9.72 7.74 -5.11
CA LYS A 174 -10.26 8.90 -4.38
C LYS A 174 -9.10 9.86 -4.07
N PRO A 175 -9.38 11.12 -3.70
CA PRO A 175 -8.35 11.98 -3.13
C PRO A 175 -7.66 11.27 -1.95
N TRP A 176 -6.34 11.07 -2.04
CA TRP A 176 -5.59 10.23 -1.09
C TRP A 176 -5.77 10.70 0.37
N LYS A 177 -5.86 12.02 0.56
CA LYS A 177 -6.14 12.67 1.85
C LYS A 177 -7.41 12.16 2.55
N GLU A 178 -8.43 11.73 1.81
CA GLU A 178 -9.70 11.25 2.38
C GLU A 178 -9.61 9.80 2.87
N SER A 179 -8.63 9.05 2.37
CA SER A 179 -8.39 7.65 2.76
C SER A 179 -7.24 7.52 3.77
N SER A 180 -6.55 8.62 4.07
CA SER A 180 -5.40 8.68 4.96
C SER A 180 -5.80 9.19 6.33
N CYS A 181 -5.41 8.49 7.41
CA CYS A 181 -5.59 8.97 8.79
C CYS A 181 -4.93 10.32 9.03
N ALA A 182 -3.79 10.59 8.39
CA ALA A 182 -3.09 11.87 8.47
C ALA A 182 -3.86 13.03 7.81
N GLY A 183 -4.94 12.76 7.07
CA GLY A 183 -5.71 13.78 6.36
C GLY A 183 -4.96 14.47 5.22
N VAL A 184 -3.86 13.88 4.76
CA VAL A 184 -2.98 14.42 3.72
C VAL A 184 -2.57 13.36 2.70
N ASP A 185 -2.17 13.81 1.52
CA ASP A 185 -1.50 12.97 0.52
C ASP A 185 -0.04 12.72 0.95
N PRO A 186 0.44 11.46 0.98
CA PRO A 186 1.83 11.15 1.33
C PRO A 186 2.85 11.55 0.25
N LEU A 187 2.44 11.67 -1.03
CA LEU A 187 3.36 11.89 -2.15
C LEU A 187 4.22 13.16 -2.00
N PRO A 188 3.69 14.35 -1.61
CA PRO A 188 4.51 15.52 -1.37
C PRO A 188 5.63 15.31 -0.33
N ALA A 189 5.36 14.55 0.74
CA ALA A 189 6.36 14.27 1.78
C ALA A 189 7.45 13.31 1.28
N LEU A 190 7.09 12.32 0.45
CA LEU A 190 8.03 11.41 -0.19
C LEU A 190 8.97 12.16 -1.15
N LEU A 191 8.41 13.01 -2.01
CA LEU A 191 9.17 13.81 -2.98
C LEU A 191 10.08 14.85 -2.31
N ASP A 192 9.59 15.52 -1.26
CA ASP A 192 10.41 16.43 -0.46
C ASP A 192 11.61 15.71 0.16
N PHE A 193 11.40 14.52 0.72
CA PHE A 193 12.50 13.76 1.30
C PHE A 193 13.52 13.33 0.23
N GLN A 194 13.05 12.84 -0.92
CA GLN A 194 13.93 12.52 -2.06
C GLN A 194 14.74 13.74 -2.49
N GLN A 195 14.10 14.90 -2.67
CA GLN A 195 14.77 16.12 -3.10
C GLN A 195 15.87 16.55 -2.12
N ARG A 196 15.60 16.49 -0.81
CA ARG A 196 16.57 16.84 0.23
C ARG A 196 17.76 15.89 0.27
N LEU A 197 17.54 14.59 0.06
CA LEU A 197 18.62 13.60 -0.04
C LEU A 197 19.45 13.81 -1.31
N GLN A 198 18.81 14.08 -2.44
CA GLN A 198 19.50 14.36 -3.72
C GLN A 198 20.40 15.60 -3.62
N ALA A 199 19.99 16.63 -2.87
CA ALA A 199 20.83 17.80 -2.62
C ALA A 199 22.14 17.47 -1.85
N LEU A 200 22.19 16.31 -1.19
CA LEU A 200 23.37 15.77 -0.50
C LEU A 200 24.10 14.71 -1.34
N GLY A 201 23.67 14.45 -2.57
CA GLY A 201 24.21 13.37 -3.41
C GLY A 201 23.78 11.96 -2.97
N VAL A 202 22.72 11.85 -2.16
CA VAL A 202 22.22 10.57 -1.62
C VAL A 202 20.93 10.16 -2.34
N GLU A 203 20.86 8.90 -2.74
CA GLU A 203 19.67 8.34 -3.39
C GLU A 203 18.67 7.76 -2.38
N LEU A 204 17.38 7.83 -2.72
CA LEU A 204 16.29 7.25 -1.93
C LEU A 204 15.70 6.04 -2.66
N LEU A 205 15.62 4.90 -1.96
CA LEU A 205 14.84 3.74 -2.38
C LEU A 205 13.69 3.52 -1.39
N ILE A 206 12.45 3.58 -1.86
CA ILE A 206 11.25 3.26 -1.06
C ILE A 206 10.94 1.77 -1.21
N VAL A 207 10.79 1.07 -0.10
CA VAL A 207 10.52 -0.37 -0.04
C VAL A 207 9.28 -0.63 0.83
N PRO A 208 8.07 -0.45 0.30
CA PRO A 208 6.87 -0.76 1.06
C PRO A 208 6.73 -2.27 1.23
N VAL A 209 6.66 -2.73 2.48
CA VAL A 209 6.45 -4.13 2.83
C VAL A 209 4.97 -4.47 2.61
N PRO A 210 4.65 -5.47 1.77
CA PRO A 210 3.27 -5.89 1.55
C PRO A 210 2.53 -6.16 2.85
N THR A 211 1.21 -6.11 2.81
CA THR A 211 0.40 -6.49 3.97
C THR A 211 0.28 -8.01 4.04
N LYS A 212 0.26 -8.59 5.24
CA LYS A 212 0.01 -10.03 5.44
C LYS A 212 -1.26 -10.49 4.74
N VAL A 213 -2.34 -9.70 4.79
CA VAL A 213 -3.59 -10.00 4.09
C VAL A 213 -3.50 -9.88 2.56
N SER A 214 -2.58 -9.07 2.01
CA SER A 214 -2.34 -9.03 0.56
C SER A 214 -1.66 -10.31 0.06
N ILE A 215 -0.73 -10.86 0.86
CA ILE A 215 0.02 -12.06 0.51
C ILE A 215 -0.73 -13.34 0.92
N TYR A 216 -1.51 -13.33 1.99
CA TYR A 216 -2.24 -14.49 2.54
C TYR A 216 -3.74 -14.22 2.79
N PRO A 217 -4.51 -13.75 1.79
CA PRO A 217 -5.93 -13.44 1.98
C PRO A 217 -6.79 -14.68 2.31
N ASP A 218 -6.44 -15.82 1.75
CA ASP A 218 -7.06 -17.14 2.01
C ASP A 218 -6.83 -17.63 3.44
N ARG A 219 -5.82 -17.11 4.15
CA ARG A 219 -5.62 -17.41 5.57
C ARG A 219 -6.56 -16.61 6.46
N LEU A 220 -7.03 -15.45 5.99
CA LEU A 220 -8.06 -14.65 6.67
C LEU A 220 -9.44 -15.31 6.48
N THR A 221 -9.80 -15.65 5.24
CA THR A 221 -11.00 -16.43 4.91
C THR A 221 -10.87 -17.13 3.57
N ASP A 222 -11.40 -18.35 3.45
CA ASP A 222 -11.43 -19.16 2.23
C ASP A 222 -12.14 -18.46 1.06
N SER A 223 -13.01 -17.51 1.37
CA SER A 223 -13.76 -16.72 0.38
C SER A 223 -12.91 -15.68 -0.35
N LEU A 224 -11.80 -15.25 0.26
CA LEU A 224 -10.88 -14.31 -0.35
C LEU A 224 -9.87 -15.07 -1.19
N LYS A 225 -9.99 -14.89 -2.50
CA LYS A 225 -8.95 -15.36 -3.39
C LYS A 225 -7.75 -14.45 -3.27
N PRO A 226 -6.54 -15.01 -3.42
CA PRO A 226 -5.38 -14.25 -3.81
C PRO A 226 -5.77 -13.41 -5.03
N SER A 227 -6.00 -12.11 -4.83
CA SER A 227 -6.09 -11.15 -5.91
C SER A 227 -4.68 -10.62 -6.11
N GLU A 228 -4.26 -10.35 -7.34
CA GLU A 228 -3.13 -9.46 -7.60
C GLU A 228 -3.39 -8.18 -6.77
N ALA A 229 -2.81 -8.08 -5.57
CA ALA A 229 -3.20 -7.05 -4.64
C ALA A 229 -2.79 -5.74 -5.31
N PRO A 230 -3.73 -4.81 -5.50
CA PRO A 230 -3.51 -3.73 -6.43
C PRO A 230 -2.42 -2.79 -5.87
N THR A 231 -1.17 -2.99 -6.30
CA THR A 231 -0.02 -2.12 -6.03
C THR A 231 0.09 -1.02 -7.08
N GLU A 232 -0.96 -0.74 -7.87
CA GLU A 232 -0.91 0.32 -8.88
C GLU A 232 -0.68 1.70 -8.28
N TYR A 233 -0.99 1.91 -7.00
CA TYR A 233 -0.59 3.14 -6.32
C TYR A 233 0.94 3.25 -6.18
N LEU A 234 1.69 2.14 -6.09
CA LEU A 234 3.15 2.17 -6.17
C LEU A 234 3.62 2.57 -7.58
N GLN A 235 2.90 2.16 -8.62
CA GLN A 235 3.16 2.63 -9.98
C GLN A 235 2.91 4.15 -10.06
N ILE A 236 1.88 4.70 -9.41
CA ILE A 236 1.67 6.16 -9.34
C ILE A 236 2.89 6.84 -8.70
N LEU A 237 3.42 6.30 -7.61
CA LEU A 237 4.64 6.80 -6.97
C LEU A 237 5.84 6.75 -7.93
N GLN A 238 6.03 5.64 -8.65
CA GLN A 238 7.10 5.48 -9.65
C GLN A 238 6.99 6.49 -10.79
N HIS A 239 5.79 6.67 -11.36
CA HIS A 239 5.55 7.67 -12.43
C HIS A 239 5.71 9.11 -11.93
N SER A 240 5.64 9.34 -10.62
CA SER A 240 5.92 10.63 -9.99
C SER A 240 7.41 10.89 -9.79
N GLY A 241 8.29 9.95 -10.19
CA GLY A 241 9.74 10.09 -10.14
C GLY A 241 10.40 9.51 -8.88
N LEU A 242 9.68 8.70 -8.09
CA LEU A 242 10.24 7.99 -6.95
C LEU A 242 10.81 6.62 -7.36
N ARG A 243 11.96 6.22 -6.80
CA ARG A 243 12.43 4.84 -6.91
C ARG A 243 11.71 3.98 -5.88
N VAL A 244 10.82 3.10 -6.35
CA VAL A 244 10.01 2.21 -5.49
C VAL A 244 10.30 0.75 -5.86
N LEU A 245 10.67 -0.05 -4.87
CA LEU A 245 10.80 -1.50 -5.00
C LEU A 245 9.50 -2.16 -4.52
N ASP A 246 8.72 -2.68 -5.46
CA ASP A 246 7.52 -3.47 -5.16
C ASP A 246 7.91 -4.92 -4.84
N LEU A 247 7.71 -5.32 -3.58
CA LEU A 247 7.98 -6.68 -3.11
C LEU A 247 6.82 -7.64 -3.35
N HIS A 248 5.62 -7.15 -3.70
CA HIS A 248 4.44 -7.99 -3.84
C HIS A 248 4.61 -9.08 -4.91
N PRO A 249 5.08 -8.80 -6.15
CA PRO A 249 5.29 -9.84 -7.15
C PRO A 249 6.27 -10.91 -6.69
N LEU A 250 7.37 -10.49 -6.03
CA LEU A 250 8.38 -11.40 -5.50
C LEU A 250 7.83 -12.34 -4.42
N PHE A 251 7.01 -11.80 -3.51
CA PHE A 251 6.41 -12.59 -2.44
C PHE A 251 5.34 -13.54 -2.97
N TRP A 252 4.62 -13.12 -3.99
CA TRP A 252 3.65 -13.96 -4.66
C TRP A 252 4.32 -15.17 -5.31
N ASP A 253 5.31 -14.93 -6.16
CA ASP A 253 6.03 -15.98 -6.88
C ASP A 253 6.67 -16.99 -5.90
N ASP A 254 7.22 -16.51 -4.77
CA ASP A 254 7.78 -17.39 -3.74
C ASP A 254 6.72 -18.24 -3.06
N ARG A 255 5.55 -17.64 -2.78
CA ARG A 255 4.42 -18.29 -2.11
C ARG A 255 3.83 -19.43 -2.94
N GLU A 256 3.87 -19.35 -4.27
CA GLU A 256 3.29 -20.37 -5.15
C GLU A 256 3.96 -21.75 -5.02
N ASP A 257 5.19 -21.81 -4.51
CA ASP A 257 5.87 -23.08 -4.25
C ASP A 257 5.56 -23.60 -2.83
N PRO A 258 4.83 -24.72 -2.70
CA PRO A 258 4.45 -25.26 -1.39
C PRO A 258 5.64 -25.79 -0.57
N ARG A 259 6.85 -25.88 -1.16
CA ARG A 259 8.08 -26.27 -0.45
C ARG A 259 8.71 -25.10 0.30
N HIS A 260 8.34 -23.87 -0.04
CA HIS A 260 8.84 -22.68 0.64
C HIS A 260 8.14 -22.45 1.97
N GLN A 261 8.86 -21.81 2.89
CA GLN A 261 8.30 -21.40 4.16
C GLN A 261 7.35 -20.22 3.96
N SER A 262 6.40 -20.05 4.89
CA SER A 262 5.54 -18.87 4.90
C SER A 262 6.36 -17.58 4.96
N LEU A 263 5.87 -16.55 4.27
CA LEU A 263 6.49 -15.22 4.23
C LEU A 263 6.05 -14.32 5.40
N TYR A 264 5.04 -14.73 6.15
CA TYR A 264 4.61 -14.08 7.40
C TYR A 264 4.51 -15.10 8.52
N CYS A 265 4.85 -14.66 9.73
CA CYS A 265 4.56 -15.39 10.96
C CYS A 265 3.03 -15.48 11.12
N ALA A 266 2.50 -16.60 11.59
CA ALA A 266 1.05 -16.78 11.71
C ALA A 266 0.46 -15.94 12.85
N GLN A 267 1.15 -15.83 14.00
CA GLN A 267 0.67 -15.17 15.21
C GLN A 267 1.34 -13.81 15.47
N ASP A 268 2.12 -13.32 14.53
CA ASP A 268 2.81 -12.04 14.57
C ASP A 268 2.43 -11.19 13.35
N SER A 269 2.52 -9.86 13.48
CA SER A 269 2.23 -8.91 12.41
C SER A 269 3.34 -8.84 11.36
N HIS A 270 4.54 -9.35 11.66
CA HIS A 270 5.71 -9.23 10.82
C HIS A 270 5.89 -10.40 9.83
N TRP A 271 6.66 -10.09 8.79
CA TRP A 271 7.20 -11.04 7.84
C TRP A 271 8.23 -12.00 8.47
N THR A 272 8.48 -13.16 7.83
CA THR A 272 9.46 -14.15 8.31
C THR A 272 10.88 -13.84 7.81
N PRO A 273 11.92 -14.51 8.35
CA PRO A 273 13.26 -14.46 7.78
C PRO A 273 13.33 -14.80 6.29
N ARG A 274 12.47 -15.70 5.78
CA ARG A 274 12.39 -16.01 4.34
C ARG A 274 12.02 -14.77 3.52
N ALA A 275 11.02 -14.01 3.95
CA ALA A 275 10.64 -12.77 3.30
C ALA A 275 11.75 -11.71 3.38
N CYS A 276 12.42 -11.60 4.54
CA CYS A 276 13.60 -10.73 4.70
C CYS A 276 14.73 -11.09 3.72
N GLN A 277 14.97 -12.38 3.45
CA GLN A 277 15.97 -12.82 2.48
C GLN A 277 15.62 -12.39 1.05
N LEU A 278 14.35 -12.56 0.65
CA LEU A 278 13.84 -12.14 -0.65
C LEU A 278 14.00 -10.61 -0.82
N ALA A 279 13.56 -9.85 0.18
CA ALA A 279 13.69 -8.40 0.21
C ALA A 279 15.16 -7.95 0.15
N ALA A 280 16.05 -8.55 0.95
CA ALA A 280 17.48 -8.22 0.96
C ALA A 280 18.13 -8.45 -0.42
N ARG A 281 17.78 -9.54 -1.10
CA ARG A 281 18.27 -9.83 -2.46
C ARG A 281 17.75 -8.82 -3.48
N ALA A 282 16.47 -8.48 -3.43
CA ALA A 282 15.86 -7.49 -4.33
C ALA A 282 16.43 -6.09 -4.12
N ILE A 283 16.64 -5.69 -2.85
CA ILE A 283 17.31 -4.44 -2.50
C ILE A 283 18.75 -4.45 -3.02
N TYR A 284 19.54 -5.50 -2.75
CA TYR A 284 20.91 -5.61 -3.26
C TYR A 284 20.98 -5.40 -4.78
N GLN A 285 20.11 -6.09 -5.53
CA GLN A 285 20.07 -5.98 -6.98
C GLN A 285 19.68 -4.56 -7.43
N THR A 286 18.74 -3.92 -6.72
CA THR A 286 18.31 -2.53 -7.02
C THR A 286 19.44 -1.52 -6.79
N LEU A 287 20.20 -1.69 -5.70
CA LEU A 287 21.27 -0.77 -5.32
C LEU A 287 22.54 -0.95 -6.18
N THR A 288 22.83 -2.17 -6.63
CA THR A 288 24.11 -2.50 -7.30
C THR A 288 23.96 -2.73 -8.81
N GLY A 289 22.75 -3.04 -9.29
CA GLY A 289 22.51 -3.51 -10.66
C GLY A 289 23.05 -4.93 -10.93
N ALA A 290 23.62 -5.61 -9.94
CA ALA A 290 24.22 -6.93 -10.08
C ALA A 290 23.34 -8.02 -9.46
N ASP A 291 23.48 -9.25 -9.96
CA ASP A 291 22.85 -10.40 -9.32
C ASP A 291 23.41 -10.60 -7.91
N PRO A 292 22.54 -10.83 -6.90
CA PRO A 292 22.99 -11.10 -5.55
C PRO A 292 23.91 -12.31 -5.50
N PRO A 293 25.07 -12.22 -4.82
CA PRO A 293 26.01 -13.33 -4.74
C PRO A 293 25.32 -14.55 -4.13
N LEU A 294 25.74 -15.74 -4.58
CA LEU A 294 25.26 -16.99 -3.99
C LEU A 294 25.60 -17.01 -2.50
N PRO A 295 24.69 -17.52 -1.64
CA PRO A 295 24.96 -17.66 -0.22
C PRO A 295 26.25 -18.45 0.01
N VAL A 296 27.25 -17.82 0.61
CA VAL A 296 28.44 -18.54 1.07
C VAL A 296 28.05 -19.23 2.38
N ASN A 297 27.82 -20.54 2.34
CA ASN A 297 27.35 -21.34 3.48
C ASN A 297 28.19 -21.18 4.76
N LYS A 298 29.43 -20.68 4.68
CA LYS A 298 30.28 -20.39 5.85
C LYS A 298 29.74 -19.29 6.75
N PHE A 299 28.85 -18.41 6.25
CA PHE A 299 28.28 -17.30 7.02
C PHE A 299 26.81 -17.53 7.36
N ARG A 300 26.28 -18.74 7.20
CA ARG A 300 24.89 -19.05 7.51
C ARG A 300 24.78 -20.32 8.34
N LYS A 301 23.94 -20.29 9.34
CA LYS A 301 23.63 -21.44 10.19
C LYS A 301 22.12 -21.63 10.24
N THR A 302 21.64 -22.79 9.79
CA THR A 302 20.23 -23.14 9.96
C THR A 302 19.92 -23.31 11.46
N SER A 303 18.87 -22.66 11.93
CA SER A 303 18.35 -22.78 13.29
C SER A 303 16.83 -22.78 13.29
N THR A 304 16.24 -23.11 14.45
CA THR A 304 14.81 -23.01 14.69
C THR A 304 14.60 -22.15 15.93
N ARG A 305 13.68 -21.17 15.84
CA ARG A 305 13.26 -20.33 16.96
C ARG A 305 11.82 -20.59 17.34
N LEU A 306 11.59 -20.64 18.65
CA LEU A 306 10.28 -20.65 19.25
C LEU A 306 9.87 -19.23 19.59
N ILE A 307 8.91 -18.67 18.86
CA ILE A 307 8.48 -17.28 19.03
C ILE A 307 7.06 -17.21 19.60
N ARG A 308 6.76 -16.11 20.29
CA ARG A 308 5.39 -15.71 20.63
C ARG A 308 5.16 -14.34 19.99
N GLY A 309 4.33 -14.31 18.96
CA GLY A 309 4.11 -13.10 18.17
C GLY A 309 3.42 -11.96 18.93
N ASP A 310 3.55 -10.75 18.42
CA ASP A 310 2.84 -9.57 18.95
C ASP A 310 1.31 -9.73 18.96
N LEU A 311 0.70 -10.25 17.89
CA LEU A 311 -0.75 -10.47 17.80
C LEU A 311 -1.22 -11.54 18.82
N ALA A 312 -0.43 -12.61 19.03
CA ALA A 312 -0.71 -13.59 20.08
C ALA A 312 -0.56 -13.03 21.51
N ARG A 313 0.29 -12.01 21.72
CA ARG A 313 0.36 -11.29 23.00
C ARG A 313 -0.85 -10.39 23.21
N MET A 314 -1.40 -9.81 22.14
CA MET A 314 -2.63 -9.01 22.20
C MET A 314 -3.89 -9.87 22.43
N ARG A 315 -3.86 -11.16 22.05
CA ARG A 315 -4.96 -12.12 22.18
C ARG A 315 -4.61 -13.30 23.10
N GLU A 316 -4.30 -12.99 24.35
CA GLU A 316 -3.98 -14.02 25.36
C GLU A 316 -5.15 -14.98 25.63
N ASP A 317 -6.38 -14.53 25.36
CA ASP A 317 -7.61 -15.32 25.45
C ASP A 317 -7.62 -16.55 24.53
N LEU A 318 -6.88 -16.51 23.41
CA LEU A 318 -6.83 -17.59 22.43
C LEU A 318 -5.93 -18.76 22.84
N SER A 319 -5.13 -18.63 23.91
CA SER A 319 -4.26 -19.69 24.44
C SER A 319 -3.39 -20.39 23.37
N LEU A 320 -2.85 -19.62 22.41
CA LEU A 320 -2.06 -20.15 21.30
C LEU A 320 -0.67 -20.65 21.75
N GLY A 321 -0.23 -21.78 21.20
CA GLY A 321 1.14 -22.29 21.37
C GLY A 321 2.17 -21.43 20.63
N ARG A 322 3.45 -21.55 21.00
CA ARG A 322 4.54 -20.83 20.32
C ARG A 322 4.75 -21.31 18.89
N GLU A 323 5.07 -20.39 18.00
CA GLU A 323 5.39 -20.70 16.61
C GLU A 323 6.83 -21.18 16.46
N HIS A 324 7.05 -22.15 15.57
CA HIS A 324 8.39 -22.60 15.20
C HIS A 324 8.79 -21.96 13.89
N ILE A 325 9.81 -21.10 13.92
CA ILE A 325 10.36 -20.45 12.73
C ILE A 325 11.70 -21.08 12.42
N THR A 326 11.82 -21.71 11.24
CA THR A 326 13.11 -22.16 10.71
C THR A 326 13.78 -21.01 9.98
N LEU A 327 15.05 -20.76 10.23
CA LEU A 327 15.74 -19.60 9.69
C LEU A 327 17.23 -19.87 9.45
N GLU A 328 17.83 -19.05 8.60
CA GLU A 328 19.28 -19.04 8.42
C GLU A 328 19.87 -17.86 9.18
N GLU A 329 20.56 -18.14 10.29
CA GLU A 329 21.27 -17.13 11.07
C GLU A 329 22.53 -16.70 10.35
N VAL A 330 22.68 -15.40 10.14
CA VAL A 330 23.89 -14.79 9.60
C VAL A 330 24.98 -14.86 10.68
N SER A 331 26.07 -15.56 10.36
CA SER A 331 27.24 -15.64 11.21
C SER A 331 28.13 -14.42 10.94
N TYR A 332 28.34 -13.64 11.98
CA TYR A 332 29.19 -12.46 11.90
C TYR A 332 30.62 -12.80 12.32
N PRO A 333 31.65 -12.31 11.60
CA PRO A 333 33.03 -12.46 12.05
C PRO A 333 33.20 -11.87 13.45
N ALA A 334 33.83 -12.62 14.36
CA ALA A 334 34.12 -12.13 15.71
C ALA A 334 34.83 -10.75 15.62
N GLY A 335 34.26 -9.73 16.27
CA GLY A 335 34.77 -8.35 16.28
C GLY A 335 34.00 -7.36 15.40
N ARG A 336 33.03 -7.78 14.59
CA ARG A 336 32.04 -6.89 13.95
C ARG A 336 30.68 -7.09 14.63
N ASN A 337 30.33 -6.21 15.57
CA ASN A 337 29.01 -6.16 16.23
C ASN A 337 27.93 -5.69 15.27
N SER A 338 27.59 -6.48 14.28
CA SER A 338 26.48 -6.29 13.34
C SER A 338 25.08 -6.49 13.95
N HIS A 339 25.00 -6.89 15.22
CA HIS A 339 23.77 -6.82 16.00
C HIS A 339 23.49 -5.38 16.48
N GLY A 340 24.35 -4.42 16.14
CA GLY A 340 24.17 -3.01 16.45
C GLY A 340 23.49 -2.26 15.31
N TYR A 341 22.68 -1.28 15.68
CA TYR A 341 22.02 -0.38 14.71
C TYR A 341 22.88 0.85 14.39
N ASP A 342 23.91 1.11 15.18
CA ASP A 342 24.75 2.29 15.08
C ASP A 342 26.00 2.00 14.24
N HIS A 343 25.88 2.24 12.94
CA HIS A 343 26.97 2.08 11.98
C HIS A 343 27.10 3.33 11.09
N PRO A 344 27.39 4.51 11.67
CA PRO A 344 27.34 5.78 10.95
C PRO A 344 28.42 5.90 9.86
N ALA A 345 29.42 5.02 9.85
CA ALA A 345 30.41 4.91 8.78
C ALA A 345 29.89 4.12 7.55
N SER A 346 28.71 3.48 7.63
CA SER A 346 28.11 2.79 6.49
C SER A 346 27.68 3.78 5.40
N GLU A 347 27.76 3.33 4.14
CA GLU A 347 27.27 4.06 2.98
C GLU A 347 25.75 3.93 2.79
N ILE A 348 25.11 2.97 3.48
CA ILE A 348 23.68 2.66 3.36
C ILE A 348 23.01 2.88 4.72
N ILE A 349 21.92 3.64 4.69
CA ILE A 349 20.98 3.76 5.79
C ILE A 349 19.78 2.86 5.52
N LEU A 350 19.43 2.00 6.47
CA LEU A 350 18.16 1.29 6.50
C LEU A 350 17.22 2.01 7.48
N LEU A 351 16.24 2.70 6.92
CA LEU A 351 15.27 3.52 7.64
C LEU A 351 13.91 2.81 7.65
N GLY A 352 13.18 2.77 8.76
CA GLY A 352 11.87 2.12 8.74
C GLY A 352 11.15 1.91 10.06
N ASP A 353 10.16 1.02 10.02
CA ASP A 353 9.44 0.53 11.20
C ASP A 353 10.09 -0.74 11.77
N SER A 354 9.34 -1.46 12.62
CA SER A 354 9.77 -2.76 13.15
C SER A 354 10.05 -3.81 12.07
N SER A 355 9.62 -3.64 10.82
CA SER A 355 9.97 -4.54 9.71
C SER A 355 11.47 -4.55 9.41
N VAL A 356 12.19 -3.44 9.65
CA VAL A 356 13.66 -3.40 9.51
C VAL A 356 14.39 -4.01 10.70
N ALA A 357 13.69 -4.20 11.83
CA ALA A 357 14.26 -4.64 13.09
C ALA A 357 13.93 -6.10 13.43
N VAL A 358 12.79 -6.61 12.98
CA VAL A 358 12.33 -7.97 13.29
C VAL A 358 13.32 -9.02 12.78
N PHE A 359 13.55 -10.03 13.61
CA PHE A 359 14.58 -11.07 13.53
C PHE A 359 16.05 -10.59 13.55
N SER A 360 16.29 -9.28 13.64
CA SER A 360 17.63 -8.69 13.80
C SER A 360 17.88 -8.16 15.21
N ASP A 361 16.88 -7.49 15.79
CA ASP A 361 16.95 -6.90 17.12
C ASP A 361 16.84 -7.97 18.22
N PRO A 362 17.75 -8.00 19.21
CA PRO A 362 17.60 -8.88 20.37
C PRO A 362 16.53 -8.42 21.37
N LEU A 363 15.90 -7.24 21.19
CA LEU A 363 14.80 -6.78 22.05
C LEU A 363 13.63 -7.77 22.07
N GLU A 364 12.97 -7.87 23.22
CA GLU A 364 11.85 -8.78 23.42
C GLU A 364 10.70 -8.46 22.45
N GLY A 365 10.22 -9.48 21.75
CA GLY A 365 9.15 -9.36 20.77
C GLY A 365 9.59 -9.04 19.34
N LEU A 366 10.89 -8.85 19.10
CA LEU A 366 11.46 -8.71 17.75
C LEU A 366 12.17 -9.97 17.26
N HIS A 367 12.18 -11.04 18.05
CA HIS A 367 12.58 -12.41 17.64
C HIS A 367 14.02 -12.56 17.12
N GLY A 368 14.87 -11.55 17.28
CA GLY A 368 16.27 -11.57 16.85
C GLY A 368 17.18 -12.38 17.77
N PRO A 369 18.50 -12.40 17.47
CA PRO A 369 19.19 -11.58 16.46
C PRO A 369 19.46 -12.29 15.12
N ALA A 370 20.17 -11.66 14.17
CA ALA A 370 20.89 -12.34 13.07
C ALA A 370 20.07 -12.98 11.93
N ALA A 371 18.79 -12.69 11.76
CA ALA A 371 17.96 -13.29 10.71
C ALA A 371 16.90 -12.36 10.11
N GLY A 372 17.07 -11.04 10.28
CA GLY A 372 16.20 -10.05 9.67
C GLY A 372 16.81 -9.42 8.42
N LEU A 373 16.11 -8.44 7.88
CA LEU A 373 16.49 -7.72 6.66
C LEU A 373 17.93 -7.15 6.70
N PRO A 374 18.35 -6.39 7.73
CA PRO A 374 19.69 -5.81 7.75
C PRO A 374 20.77 -6.89 7.82
N ASP A 375 20.51 -8.03 8.45
CA ASP A 375 21.49 -9.11 8.55
C ASP A 375 21.79 -9.72 7.19
N TYR A 376 20.73 -10.05 6.43
CA TYR A 376 20.89 -10.62 5.10
C TYR A 376 21.49 -9.63 4.11
N LEU A 377 21.06 -8.36 4.14
CA LEU A 377 21.60 -7.34 3.26
C LEU A 377 23.08 -7.08 3.57
N SER A 378 23.46 -7.01 4.85
CA SER A 378 24.85 -6.88 5.28
C SER A 378 25.70 -8.06 4.80
N CYS A 379 25.18 -9.28 4.90
CA CYS A 379 25.86 -10.48 4.41
C CYS A 379 26.07 -10.46 2.89
N LEU A 380 25.08 -10.01 2.11
CA LEU A 380 25.19 -9.91 0.64
C LEU A 380 26.19 -8.83 0.22
N ARG A 381 26.25 -7.72 0.96
CA ARG A 381 27.13 -6.58 0.71
C ARG A 381 28.56 -6.74 1.25
N GLY A 382 28.75 -7.57 2.28
CA GLY A 382 30.00 -7.65 3.02
C GLY A 382 30.30 -6.41 3.88
N GLN A 383 29.29 -5.58 4.15
CA GLN A 383 29.37 -4.31 4.88
C GLN A 383 28.21 -4.21 5.88
N SER A 384 28.38 -3.48 6.97
CA SER A 384 27.29 -3.19 7.92
C SER A 384 26.34 -2.12 7.38
N MET A 385 25.12 -2.07 7.91
CA MET A 385 24.10 -1.05 7.57
C MET A 385 23.91 -0.12 8.77
N ASP A 386 23.76 1.19 8.55
CA ASP A 386 23.29 2.09 9.62
C ASP A 386 21.78 1.97 9.72
N ILE A 387 21.24 1.56 10.86
CA ILE A 387 19.83 1.22 11.01
C ILE A 387 19.16 2.27 11.88
N ILE A 388 18.08 2.86 11.35
CA ILE A 388 17.22 3.78 12.07
C ILE A 388 15.79 3.24 11.99
N ALA A 389 15.33 2.67 13.09
CA ALA A 389 14.00 2.09 13.20
C ALA A 389 13.12 2.89 14.18
N SER A 390 11.82 2.90 13.92
CA SER A 390 10.81 3.44 14.82
C SER A 390 9.61 2.49 14.88
N PHE A 391 9.39 1.87 16.03
CA PHE A 391 8.33 0.86 16.17
C PHE A 391 6.96 1.53 16.23
N GLY A 392 6.07 1.15 15.31
CA GLY A 392 4.71 1.68 15.22
C GLY A 392 4.53 2.89 14.30
N ASP A 393 5.62 3.53 13.85
CA ASP A 393 5.59 4.58 12.83
C ASP A 393 6.88 4.53 12.00
N GLY A 394 6.77 3.89 10.83
CA GLY A 394 7.89 3.73 9.90
C GLY A 394 8.14 4.93 9.02
N VAL A 395 7.31 5.99 9.12
CA VAL A 395 7.29 7.07 8.15
C VAL A 395 7.69 8.42 8.73
N HIS A 396 6.93 8.96 9.67
CA HIS A 396 7.20 10.28 10.25
C HIS A 396 8.25 10.17 11.35
N GLN A 397 8.01 9.34 12.34
CA GLN A 397 8.89 9.19 13.49
C GLN A 397 10.24 8.57 13.11
N ALA A 398 10.28 7.63 12.16
CA ALA A 398 11.55 7.11 11.63
C ALA A 398 12.43 8.22 11.04
N ARG A 399 11.86 9.09 10.17
CA ARG A 399 12.58 10.26 9.61
C ARG A 399 13.00 11.25 10.68
N LEU A 400 12.17 11.45 11.70
CA LEU A 400 12.50 12.32 12.82
C LEU A 400 13.65 11.78 13.67
N ASN A 401 13.73 10.46 13.87
CA ASN A 401 14.85 9.79 14.53
C ASN A 401 16.13 9.94 13.70
N LEU A 402 16.07 9.73 12.38
CA LEU A 402 17.21 9.96 11.48
C LEU A 402 17.76 11.39 11.60
N TYR A 403 16.87 12.38 11.64
CA TYR A 403 17.28 13.75 11.86
C TYR A 403 17.90 13.94 13.25
N ARG A 404 17.19 13.56 14.32
CA ARG A 404 17.58 13.82 15.71
C ARG A 404 18.87 13.11 16.12
N GLU A 405 19.00 11.85 15.74
CA GLU A 405 20.05 10.94 16.24
C GLU A 405 21.31 10.96 15.39
N ARG A 406 21.19 11.29 14.10
CA ARG A 406 22.33 11.29 13.17
C ARG A 406 22.61 12.66 12.60
N SER A 407 21.61 13.22 11.92
CA SER A 407 21.85 14.33 10.99
C SER A 407 21.93 15.70 11.65
N ARG A 408 21.39 15.84 12.87
CA ARG A 408 21.39 17.09 13.63
C ARG A 408 22.81 17.54 14.01
N ALA A 409 23.76 16.60 14.13
CA ALA A 409 25.14 16.89 14.50
C ALA A 409 25.93 17.60 13.38
N GLY A 410 25.41 17.66 12.16
CA GLY A 410 26.00 18.37 11.02
C GLY A 410 26.00 17.54 9.74
N ALA A 411 26.42 18.16 8.64
CA ALA A 411 26.43 17.55 7.31
C ALA A 411 27.41 16.37 7.16
N SER A 412 28.41 16.24 8.06
CA SER A 412 29.46 15.22 7.97
C SER A 412 28.93 13.77 8.01
N TYR A 413 27.79 13.55 8.67
CA TYR A 413 27.14 12.24 8.67
C TYR A 413 26.76 11.75 7.25
N TRP A 414 26.49 12.68 6.35
CA TRP A 414 26.02 12.42 4.99
C TRP A 414 27.15 12.24 3.97
N GLU A 415 28.39 12.65 4.28
CA GLU A 415 29.52 12.68 3.33
C GLU A 415 29.87 11.31 2.72
N ASN A 416 29.66 10.23 3.48
CA ASN A 416 29.92 8.85 3.05
C ASN A 416 28.66 8.10 2.62
N LYS A 417 27.49 8.74 2.62
CA LYS A 417 26.20 8.09 2.32
C LYS A 417 25.97 8.07 0.82
N SER A 418 25.54 6.92 0.32
CA SER A 418 25.09 6.75 -1.06
C SER A 418 23.59 6.52 -1.11
N TRP A 419 23.03 5.82 -0.11
CA TRP A 419 21.65 5.36 -0.15
C TRP A 419 20.93 5.49 1.18
N VAL A 420 19.67 5.93 1.11
CA VAL A 420 18.65 5.66 2.13
C VAL A 420 17.68 4.64 1.56
N VAL A 421 17.63 3.46 2.18
CA VAL A 421 16.62 2.43 1.92
C VAL A 421 15.52 2.57 2.97
N TRP A 422 14.36 3.05 2.55
CA TRP A 422 13.24 3.34 3.44
C TRP A 422 12.19 2.23 3.36
N CYS A 423 12.18 1.36 4.35
CA CYS A 423 11.39 0.13 4.39
C CYS A 423 10.34 0.19 5.51
N PHE A 424 9.06 0.20 5.14
CA PHE A 424 7.94 0.35 6.07
C PHE A 424 6.71 -0.42 5.58
N SER A 425 5.78 -0.76 6.46
CA SER A 425 4.55 -1.46 6.10
C SER A 425 3.67 -0.64 5.14
N MET A 426 3.16 -1.27 4.07
CA MET A 426 2.23 -0.63 3.12
C MET A 426 1.00 -0.01 3.78
N ARG A 427 0.61 -0.47 4.98
CA ARG A 427 -0.51 0.13 5.72
C ARG A 427 -0.31 1.62 6.01
N GLU A 428 0.94 2.08 6.12
CA GLU A 428 1.28 3.48 6.43
C GLU A 428 0.73 4.48 5.40
N PHE A 429 0.50 4.05 4.14
CA PHE A 429 -0.10 4.92 3.11
C PHE A 429 -1.52 5.38 3.43
N THR A 430 -2.22 4.68 4.33
CA THR A 430 -3.56 5.07 4.78
C THR A 430 -3.68 5.19 6.30
N ARG A 431 -2.78 4.54 7.06
CA ARG A 431 -2.90 4.40 8.52
C ARG A 431 -1.94 5.29 9.29
N ALA A 432 -0.87 5.80 8.67
CA ALA A 432 0.05 6.71 9.36
C ALA A 432 -0.70 7.91 9.93
N GLU A 433 -0.37 8.28 11.16
CA GLU A 433 -0.96 9.45 11.82
C GLU A 433 -0.45 10.76 11.21
N GLN A 434 0.75 10.75 10.63
CA GLN A 434 1.38 11.94 10.08
C GLN A 434 2.24 11.65 8.85
N TRP A 435 2.13 12.54 7.86
CA TRP A 435 3.10 12.70 6.79
C TRP A 435 3.55 14.17 6.77
N SER A 436 4.86 14.42 6.68
CA SER A 436 5.39 15.78 6.77
C SER A 436 6.51 16.05 5.75
N SER A 437 6.41 17.18 5.07
CA SER A 437 7.47 17.78 4.25
C SER A 437 8.39 18.73 5.05
N THR A 438 8.17 18.87 6.36
CA THR A 438 8.92 19.83 7.19
C THR A 438 10.03 19.19 8.00
N ILE A 439 10.16 17.86 7.99
CA ILE A 439 11.25 17.18 8.69
C ILE A 439 12.57 17.48 7.96
N PRO A 440 13.54 18.17 8.61
CA PRO A 440 14.81 18.46 7.98
C PRO A 440 15.64 17.19 7.80
N VAL A 441 16.45 17.14 6.74
CA VAL A 441 17.47 16.10 6.55
C VAL A 441 18.81 16.54 7.15
N VAL A 442 19.13 17.82 7.11
CA VAL A 442 20.30 18.44 7.74
C VAL A 442 19.83 19.67 8.50
N THR A 443 20.56 20.07 9.53
CA THR A 443 20.39 21.39 10.14
C THR A 443 20.57 22.46 9.06
N SER A 444 19.58 23.34 8.90
CA SER A 444 19.76 24.55 8.09
C SER A 444 20.89 25.35 8.72
N THR A 445 21.98 25.57 7.98
CA THR A 445 22.92 26.64 8.30
C THR A 445 22.15 27.95 8.17
N THR A 446 21.58 28.42 9.27
CA THR A 446 21.27 29.84 9.41
C THR A 446 22.62 30.56 9.41
N ASP A 447 22.93 31.20 8.27
CA ASP A 447 23.92 32.27 8.22
C ASP A 447 23.55 33.40 9.18
#